data_AF-A0A0B1R2K5-F1
#
_entry.id   AF-A0A0B1R2K5-F1
#
_cell.length_a   1.000
_cell.length_b   1.000
_cell.length_c   1.000
_cell.angle_alpha   90.00
_cell.angle_beta   90.00
_cell.angle_gamma   90.00
#
_symmetry.space_group_name_H-M   'P 1'
#
loop_
_entity.id
_entity.type
_entity.pdbx_description
1 polymer ?
#
loop_
_entity_poly.entity_id
_entity_poly.type
_entity_poly.pdbx_seq_one_letter_code
_entity_poly.pdbx_strand_id
1 'polypeptide(L)'
;MTITEQQLLDLQADINDILAEDCARIHFTFHAAFERLNDPRNNPPITLNELNKVFQSFIGRHLTTILDYEEGTRFVLKCNKIHLHFPCAITHDRQLGKLWVVQNVITVMSKKDFKSPDNFLVIN
;
A
#
# COMPACT_ATOMS: atom_id res chain seq x y z
N MET A 1 9.62 17.35 -4.22
CA MET A 1 8.49 17.43 -5.17
C MET A 1 7.29 16.82 -4.48
N THR A 2 6.14 17.47 -4.58
CA THR A 2 4.87 16.98 -4.03
C THR A 2 4.24 16.01 -5.02
N ILE A 3 3.76 14.86 -4.56
CA ILE A 3 3.02 13.92 -5.41
C ILE A 3 1.63 14.51 -5.64
N THR A 4 1.22 14.68 -6.90
CA THR A 4 -0.11 15.18 -7.22
C THR A 4 -1.16 14.07 -7.10
N GLU A 5 -2.43 14.46 -6.94
CA GLU A 5 -3.54 13.51 -6.93
C GLU A 5 -3.57 12.66 -8.20
N GLN A 6 -3.44 13.28 -9.37
CA GLN A 6 -3.44 12.56 -10.64
C GLN A 6 -2.31 11.54 -10.71
N GLN A 7 -1.10 11.90 -10.28
CA GLN A 7 0.04 10.95 -10.26
C GLN A 7 -0.21 9.75 -9.36
N LEU A 8 -0.90 9.94 -8.22
CA LEU A 8 -1.25 8.85 -7.33
C LEU A 8 -2.35 7.96 -7.92
N LEU A 9 -3.35 8.56 -8.57
CA LEU A 9 -4.42 7.83 -9.26
C LEU A 9 -3.87 6.99 -10.42
N ASP A 10 -2.98 7.57 -11.22
CA ASP A 10 -2.32 6.87 -12.33
C ASP A 10 -1.50 5.68 -11.79
N LEU A 11 -0.69 5.90 -10.75
CA LEU A 11 0.07 4.82 -10.11
C LEU A 11 -0.84 3.73 -9.54
N GLN A 12 -1.94 4.10 -8.90
CA GLN A 12 -2.90 3.14 -8.37
C GLN A 12 -3.55 2.31 -9.48
N ALA A 13 -3.89 2.94 -10.62
CA ALA A 13 -4.44 2.26 -11.77
C ALA A 13 -3.42 1.26 -12.36
N ASP A 14 -2.18 1.70 -12.60
CA ASP A 14 -1.11 0.84 -13.13
C ASP A 14 -0.87 -0.39 -12.26
N ILE A 15 -0.86 -0.22 -10.94
CA ILE A 15 -0.69 -1.33 -9.99
C ILE A 15 -1.93 -2.26 -10.02
N ASN A 16 -3.13 -1.69 -10.09
CA ASN A 16 -4.37 -2.47 -10.10
C ASN A 16 -4.57 -3.26 -11.39
N ASP A 17 -4.06 -2.77 -12.52
CA ASP A 17 -4.07 -3.51 -13.78
C ASP A 17 -3.26 -4.81 -13.66
N ILE A 18 -2.13 -4.77 -12.93
CA ILE A 18 -1.32 -5.97 -12.64
C ILE A 18 -2.08 -6.90 -11.67
N LEU A 19 -2.65 -6.35 -10.59
CA LEU A 19 -3.31 -7.14 -9.55
C LEU A 19 -4.65 -7.75 -9.98
N ALA A 20 -5.27 -7.23 -11.03
CA ALA A 20 -6.55 -7.70 -11.53
C ALA A 20 -6.53 -9.17 -11.98
N GLU A 21 -5.37 -9.67 -12.44
CA GLU A 21 -5.20 -11.08 -12.82
C GLU A 21 -5.47 -12.02 -11.63
N ASP A 22 -5.09 -11.60 -10.42
CA ASP A 22 -5.24 -12.35 -9.17
C ASP A 22 -6.52 -11.97 -8.39
N CYS A 23 -7.43 -11.20 -8.99
CA CYS A 23 -8.61 -10.63 -8.32
C CYS A 23 -8.21 -9.82 -7.06
N ALA A 24 -7.10 -9.09 -7.12
CA ALA A 24 -6.66 -8.19 -6.06
C ALA A 24 -6.69 -6.74 -6.53
N ARG A 25 -6.72 -5.80 -5.58
CA ARG A 25 -6.46 -4.38 -5.85
C ARG A 25 -5.95 -3.67 -4.61
N ILE A 26 -5.20 -2.60 -4.83
CA ILE A 26 -4.87 -1.61 -3.81
C ILE A 26 -5.83 -0.43 -3.87
N HIS A 27 -6.08 0.15 -2.71
CA HIS A 27 -6.84 1.37 -2.56
C HIS A 27 -6.14 2.30 -1.58
N PHE A 28 -5.75 3.50 -2.04
CA PHE A 28 -5.31 4.55 -1.12
C PHE A 28 -6.52 5.22 -0.51
N THR A 29 -6.68 5.10 0.81
CA THR A 29 -7.71 5.85 1.53
C THR A 29 -7.44 7.34 1.42
N PHE A 30 -8.47 8.16 1.62
CA PHE A 30 -8.32 9.62 1.66
C PHE A 30 -7.23 10.07 2.64
N HIS A 31 -7.18 9.44 3.82
CA HIS A 31 -6.16 9.70 4.83
C HIS A 31 -4.74 9.42 4.30
N ALA A 32 -4.52 8.27 3.66
CA ALA A 32 -3.22 7.96 3.07
C ALA A 32 -2.85 8.92 1.94
N ALA A 33 -3.74 9.10 0.97
CA ALA A 33 -3.51 9.82 -0.27
C ALA A 33 -3.26 11.32 -0.06
N PHE A 34 -4.17 11.99 0.66
CA PHE A 34 -4.22 13.45 0.71
C PHE A 34 -3.60 14.02 1.98
N GLU A 35 -3.77 13.35 3.11
CA GLU A 35 -3.29 13.90 4.39
C GLU A 35 -1.87 13.44 4.71
N ARG A 36 -1.51 12.19 4.38
CA ARG A 36 -0.31 11.57 4.94
C ARG A 36 0.84 11.38 3.96
N LEU A 37 0.57 11.30 2.65
CA LEU A 37 1.60 11.07 1.65
C LEU A 37 2.57 12.26 1.52
N ASN A 38 2.03 13.47 1.42
CA ASN A 38 2.79 14.72 1.29
C ASN A 38 3.01 15.46 2.63
N ASP A 39 2.72 14.80 3.76
CA ASP A 39 2.86 15.40 5.09
C ASP A 39 4.34 15.78 5.36
N PRO A 40 4.63 17.01 5.85
CA PRO A 40 5.99 17.47 6.18
C PRO A 40 6.77 16.57 7.13
N ARG A 41 6.10 15.70 7.91
CA ARG A 41 6.76 14.70 8.75
C ARG A 41 7.57 13.68 7.94
N ASN A 42 7.24 13.49 6.66
CA ASN A 42 8.00 12.63 5.78
C ASN A 42 9.24 13.42 5.35
N ASN A 43 10.33 13.17 6.05
CA ASN A 43 11.62 13.80 5.79
C ASN A 43 12.71 12.74 5.61
N PRO A 44 13.20 12.51 4.38
CA PRO A 44 12.89 13.26 3.15
C PRO A 44 11.46 13.03 2.62
N PRO A 45 10.93 13.94 1.78
CA PRO A 45 9.61 13.77 1.15
C PRO A 45 9.55 12.48 0.33
N ILE A 46 8.41 11.79 0.41
CA ILE A 46 8.16 10.55 -0.35
C ILE A 46 8.04 10.90 -1.84
N THR A 47 8.73 10.14 -2.68
CA THR A 47 8.67 10.29 -4.13
C THR A 47 7.77 9.23 -4.78
N LEU A 48 7.19 9.57 -5.93
CA LEU A 48 6.36 8.62 -6.70
C LEU A 48 7.13 7.35 -7.07
N ASN A 49 8.43 7.48 -7.37
CA ASN A 49 9.30 6.36 -7.67
C ASN A 49 9.50 5.42 -6.47
N GLU A 50 9.60 5.96 -5.25
CA GLU A 50 9.68 5.13 -4.03
C GLU A 50 8.38 4.37 -3.79
N LEU A 51 7.23 5.00 -3.99
CA LEU A 51 5.94 4.31 -3.93
C LEU A 51 5.88 3.17 -4.94
N ASN A 52 6.20 3.44 -6.21
CA ASN A 52 6.18 2.42 -7.25
C ASN A 52 7.08 1.22 -6.89
N LYS A 53 8.33 1.48 -6.46
CA LYS A 53 9.25 0.42 -6.02
C LYS A 53 8.72 -0.39 -4.83
N VAL A 54 8.07 0.27 -3.88
CA VAL A 54 7.45 -0.41 -2.73
C VAL A 54 6.38 -1.38 -3.20
N PHE A 55 5.45 -0.94 -4.05
CA PHE A 55 4.34 -1.80 -4.49
C PHE A 55 4.79 -2.90 -5.46
N GLN A 56 5.75 -2.62 -6.34
CA GLN A 56 6.37 -3.66 -7.18
C GLN A 56 7.07 -4.73 -6.32
N SER A 57 7.81 -4.31 -5.29
CA SER A 57 8.41 -5.26 -4.36
C SER A 57 7.39 -6.03 -3.54
N PHE A 58 6.24 -5.42 -3.23
CA PHE A 58 5.16 -6.07 -2.51
C PHE A 58 4.52 -7.15 -3.40
N ILE A 59 4.17 -6.82 -4.65
CA ILE A 59 3.58 -7.76 -5.62
C ILE A 59 4.46 -9.01 -5.73
N GLY A 60 5.75 -8.83 -5.96
CA GLY A 60 6.67 -9.97 -6.18
C GLY A 60 6.98 -10.81 -4.94
N ARG A 61 6.55 -10.43 -3.73
CA ARG A 61 6.91 -11.13 -2.48
C ARG A 61 5.73 -11.57 -1.62
N HIS A 62 4.69 -10.74 -1.56
CA HIS A 62 3.63 -10.86 -0.55
C HIS A 62 2.23 -10.88 -1.16
N LEU A 63 2.07 -10.78 -2.48
CA LEU A 63 0.75 -10.85 -3.11
C LEU A 63 0.03 -12.15 -2.75
N THR A 64 0.67 -13.29 -2.96
CA THR A 64 0.11 -14.60 -2.60
C THR A 64 -0.26 -14.70 -1.12
N THR A 65 0.52 -14.06 -0.25
CA THR A 65 0.24 -14.03 1.19
C THR A 65 -1.03 -13.26 1.52
N ILE A 66 -1.26 -12.10 0.90
CA ILE A 66 -2.45 -11.30 1.20
C ILE A 66 -3.72 -11.89 0.57
N LEU A 67 -3.61 -12.70 -0.48
CA LEU A 67 -4.76 -13.36 -1.10
C LEU A 67 -5.44 -14.34 -0.15
N ASP A 68 -4.69 -14.91 0.79
CA ASP A 68 -5.18 -15.85 1.81
C ASP A 68 -5.66 -15.15 3.10
N TYR A 69 -5.57 -13.82 3.19
CA TYR A 69 -5.96 -13.10 4.39
C TYR A 69 -7.48 -12.98 4.53
N GLU A 70 -7.96 -13.14 5.77
CA GLU A 70 -9.36 -12.93 6.10
C GLU A 70 -9.72 -11.45 6.08
N GLU A 71 -11.01 -11.17 5.90
CA GLU A 71 -11.53 -9.81 5.98
C GLU A 71 -11.21 -9.16 7.33
N GLY A 72 -10.79 -7.90 7.31
CA GLY A 72 -10.39 -7.17 8.51
C GLY A 72 -8.97 -7.45 8.99
N THR A 73 -8.22 -8.35 8.32
CA THR A 73 -6.79 -8.56 8.62
C THR A 73 -6.01 -7.26 8.45
N ARG A 74 -5.25 -6.89 9.48
CA ARG A 74 -4.40 -5.69 9.50
C ARG A 74 -2.93 -6.07 9.47
N PHE A 75 -2.16 -5.30 8.71
CA PHE A 75 -0.71 -5.50 8.59
C PHE A 75 -0.03 -4.20 8.20
N VAL A 76 1.29 -4.19 8.21
CA VAL A 76 2.10 -3.05 7.78
C VAL A 76 3.07 -3.49 6.71
N LEU A 77 2.98 -2.91 5.51
CA LEU A 77 4.08 -3.00 4.54
C LEU A 77 5.24 -2.15 5.06
N LYS A 78 6.38 -2.80 5.30
CA LYS A 78 7.56 -2.17 5.88
C LYS A 78 8.71 -2.19 4.90
N CYS A 79 9.08 -1.02 4.38
CA CYS A 79 10.27 -0.85 3.56
C CYS A 79 11.45 -0.42 4.41
N ASN A 80 12.36 -1.37 4.71
CA ASN A 80 13.49 -1.11 5.59
C ASN A 80 14.53 -0.16 4.97
N LYS A 81 14.72 -0.20 3.64
CA LYS A 81 15.76 0.58 2.95
C LYS A 81 15.57 2.09 3.08
N ILE A 82 14.32 2.55 2.99
CA ILE A 82 13.94 3.97 2.99
C ILE A 82 13.03 4.33 4.17
N HIS A 83 12.89 3.41 5.14
CA HIS A 83 12.10 3.59 6.36
C HIS A 83 10.63 3.98 6.12
N LEU A 84 10.03 3.54 5.01
CA LEU A 84 8.61 3.77 4.71
C LEU A 84 7.74 2.66 5.29
N HIS A 85 6.60 3.05 5.86
CA HIS A 85 5.63 2.15 6.46
C HIS A 85 4.24 2.47 5.95
N PHE A 86 3.51 1.43 5.55
CA PHE A 86 2.14 1.52 5.05
C PHE A 86 1.26 0.56 5.86
N PRO A 87 0.66 1.05 6.96
CA PRO A 87 -0.42 0.33 7.61
C PRO A 87 -1.60 0.10 6.64
N CYS A 88 -2.01 -1.15 6.57
CA CYS A 88 -2.99 -1.66 5.63
C CYS A 88 -4.06 -2.50 6.34
N ALA A 89 -5.22 -2.61 5.71
CA ALA A 89 -6.26 -3.57 6.08
C ALA A 89 -6.86 -4.24 4.84
N ILE A 90 -7.17 -5.53 4.97
CA ILE A 90 -7.88 -6.29 3.94
C ILE A 90 -9.38 -6.09 4.10
N THR A 91 -10.04 -5.78 2.99
CA THR A 91 -11.49 -5.92 2.85
C THR A 91 -11.77 -6.81 1.65
N HIS A 92 -12.91 -7.50 1.67
CA HIS A 92 -13.34 -8.27 0.52
C HIS A 92 -14.45 -7.55 -0.23
N ASP A 93 -14.37 -7.60 -1.54
CA ASP A 93 -15.40 -7.06 -2.43
C ASP A 93 -15.90 -8.16 -3.36
N ARG A 94 -17.19 -8.19 -3.69
CA ARG A 94 -17.74 -9.19 -4.61
C ARG A 94 -18.13 -8.51 -5.91
N GLN A 95 -17.36 -8.76 -6.96
CA GLN A 95 -17.62 -8.22 -8.29
C GLN A 95 -17.85 -9.36 -9.28
N LEU A 96 -19.01 -9.33 -9.96
CA LEU A 96 -19.38 -10.32 -10.97
C LEU A 96 -19.23 -11.78 -10.50
N GLY A 97 -19.53 -12.05 -9.23
CA GLY A 97 -19.44 -13.38 -8.63
C GLY A 97 -18.03 -13.82 -8.20
N LYS A 98 -17.01 -12.99 -8.42
CA LYS A 98 -15.64 -13.23 -7.92
C LYS A 98 -15.40 -12.46 -6.63
N LEU A 99 -14.67 -13.09 -5.71
CA LEU A 99 -14.17 -12.43 -4.51
C LEU A 99 -12.90 -11.66 -4.87
N TRP A 100 -12.89 -10.37 -4.57
CA TRP A 100 -11.76 -9.49 -4.76
C TRP A 100 -11.14 -9.14 -3.42
N VAL A 101 -9.82 -9.30 -3.33
CA VAL A 101 -9.04 -8.94 -2.15
C VAL A 101 -8.60 -7.48 -2.30
N VAL A 102 -9.11 -6.60 -1.43
CA VAL A 102 -8.82 -5.17 -1.47
C VAL A 102 -7.89 -4.81 -0.33
N GLN A 103 -6.66 -4.44 -0.67
CA GLN A 103 -5.69 -3.89 0.25
C GLN A 103 -5.90 -2.39 0.39
N ASN A 104 -6.49 -1.97 1.50
CA ASN A 104 -6.67 -0.56 1.82
C ASN A 104 -5.40 -0.04 2.50
N VAL A 105 -4.70 0.89 1.84
CA VAL A 105 -3.61 1.66 2.43
C VAL A 105 -4.22 2.76 3.29
N ILE A 106 -4.15 2.59 4.60
CA ILE A 106 -4.79 3.47 5.58
C ILE A 106 -3.94 4.72 5.79
N THR A 107 -2.62 4.55 5.86
CA THR A 107 -1.71 5.67 6.09
C THR A 107 -0.35 5.41 5.45
N VAL A 108 0.45 6.46 5.33
CA VAL A 108 1.83 6.40 4.85
C VAL A 108 2.71 7.23 5.79
N MET A 109 3.87 6.71 6.16
CA MET A 109 4.85 7.48 6.91
C MET A 109 6.29 7.01 6.72
N SER A 110 7.21 7.96 6.67
CA SER A 110 8.64 7.70 6.79
C SER A 110 9.08 7.81 8.27
N LYS A 111 9.52 6.70 8.88
CA LYS A 111 9.96 6.67 10.28
C LYS A 111 10.92 5.51 10.55
N LYS A 112 12.13 5.79 11.04
CA LYS A 112 13.16 4.77 11.30
C LYS A 112 12.70 3.71 12.32
N ASP A 113 12.22 4.15 13.48
CA ASP A 113 11.81 3.27 14.58
C ASP A 113 10.28 3.13 14.66
N PHE A 114 9.65 2.80 13.53
CA PHE A 114 8.22 2.57 13.48
C PHE A 114 7.84 1.30 14.27
N LYS A 115 6.82 1.42 15.11
CA LYS A 115 6.28 0.35 15.93
C LYS A 115 4.80 0.21 15.61
N SER A 116 4.34 -1.03 15.46
CA SER A 116 2.95 -1.40 15.27
C SER A 116 2.69 -2.70 16.04
N PRO A 117 1.50 -2.88 16.62
CA PRO A 117 1.06 -4.19 17.10
C PRO A 117 0.73 -5.15 15.95
N ASP A 118 0.46 -4.63 14.75
CA ASP A 118 0.10 -5.40 13.57
C ASP A 118 1.33 -6.09 12.95
N ASN A 119 1.10 -7.19 12.23
CA ASN A 119 2.16 -7.95 11.57
C ASN A 119 2.90 -7.13 10.49
N PHE A 120 4.22 -7.30 10.40
CA PHE A 120 5.04 -6.64 9.39
C PHE A 120 5.28 -7.54 8.18
N LEU A 121 4.90 -7.03 6.99
CA LEU A 121 5.30 -7.59 5.70
C LEU A 121 6.49 -6.77 5.18
N VAL A 122 7.68 -7.35 5.32
CA VAL A 122 8.94 -6.65 5.00
C VAL A 122 9.22 -6.70 3.51
N ILE A 123 9.47 -5.53 2.93
CA ILE A 123 9.87 -5.35 1.52
C ILE A 123 11.24 -4.66 1.46
N ASN A 124 12.16 -5.27 0.72
CA ASN A 124 13.55 -4.82 0.51
C ASN A 124 13.80 -4.35 -0.92
#